data_AF-A0A4V2AW81-F1
#
_entry.id   AF-A0A4V2AW81-F1
#
_cell.length_a   1.000
_cell.length_b   1.000
_cell.length_c   1.000
_cell.angle_alpha   90.00
_cell.angle_beta   90.00
_cell.angle_gamma   90.00
#
_symmetry.space_group_name_H-M   'P 1'
#
loop_
_entity.id
_entity.type
_entity.pdbx_description
1 polymer ?
#
loop_
_entity_poly.entity_id
_entity_poly.type
_entity_poly.pdbx_seq_one_letter_code
_entity_poly.pdbx_strand_id
1 'polypeptide(L)'
;MTKIDWEDGTVQAKTGIKAKWDDNLMYEIHHYGPVADTMGRETISNRLKVPLILGEFGENDEAVIDATNRWAKQKLAGAFAWSFKKMSHDKTLWTIPPNASYDKIRNFINNGGYAPTDEYEAMISFAKTNIKNGHPSIVWHQSFYDAISPK
;
A
#
# COMPACT_ATOMS: atom_id res chain seq x y z
N MET A 1 12.76 -7.52 16.83
CA MET A 1 12.20 -6.80 18.00
C MET A 1 10.92 -6.11 17.57
N THR A 2 9.77 -6.67 17.95
CA THR A 2 8.46 -6.07 17.68
C THR A 2 8.21 -4.99 18.73
N LYS A 3 8.34 -3.72 18.34
CA LYS A 3 8.20 -2.54 19.22
C LYS A 3 6.84 -2.40 19.92
N ILE A 4 5.89 -3.30 19.63
CA ILE A 4 4.48 -3.19 20.02
C ILE A 4 4.13 -4.02 21.25
N ASP A 5 4.99 -4.97 21.65
CA ASP A 5 4.66 -5.92 22.72
C ASP A 5 4.95 -5.34 24.11
N TRP A 6 3.98 -4.63 24.69
CA TRP A 6 4.15 -4.04 26.01
C TRP A 6 4.14 -5.07 27.15
N GLU A 7 3.98 -6.37 26.89
CA GLU A 7 4.22 -7.43 27.88
C GLU A 7 5.68 -7.89 27.90
N ASP A 8 6.49 -7.54 26.88
CA ASP A 8 7.93 -7.79 26.86
C ASP A 8 8.67 -6.73 27.68
N GLY A 9 9.38 -7.16 28.73
CA GLY A 9 10.13 -6.27 29.61
C GLY A 9 11.22 -5.44 28.91
N THR A 10 11.79 -5.94 27.81
CA THR A 10 12.75 -5.19 26.97
C THR A 10 12.06 -4.08 26.20
N VAL A 11 10.84 -4.32 25.70
CA VAL A 11 10.05 -3.29 25.02
C VAL A 11 9.63 -2.23 26.05
N GLN A 12 9.11 -2.65 27.21
CA GLN A 12 8.75 -1.73 28.30
C GLN A 12 9.92 -0.83 28.71
N ALA A 13 11.12 -1.39 28.88
CA ALA A 13 12.31 -0.63 29.27
C ALA A 13 12.71 0.41 28.22
N LYS A 14 12.50 0.12 26.93
CA LYS A 14 12.86 1.03 25.83
C LYS A 14 11.81 2.08 25.52
N THR A 15 10.53 1.75 25.63
CA THR A 15 9.42 2.62 25.20
C THR A 15 8.69 3.29 26.36
N GLY A 16 8.77 2.73 27.57
CA GLY A 16 7.96 3.15 28.72
C GLY A 16 6.50 2.70 28.64
N ILE A 17 6.06 2.06 27.55
CA ILE A 17 4.70 1.58 27.37
C ILE A 17 4.52 0.27 28.14
N LYS A 18 3.56 0.23 29.07
CA LYS A 18 3.30 -0.93 29.95
C LYS A 18 1.89 -1.49 29.84
N ALA A 19 1.01 -0.81 29.10
CA ALA A 19 -0.38 -1.20 28.90
C ALA A 19 -0.92 -0.54 27.62
N LYS A 20 -2.07 -1.03 27.16
CA LYS A 20 -2.90 -0.36 26.14
C LYS A 20 -3.25 1.05 26.64
N TRP A 21 -3.20 2.04 25.75
CA TRP A 21 -3.49 3.43 26.11
C TRP A 21 -4.98 3.75 26.17
N ASP A 22 -5.77 3.18 25.26
CA ASP A 22 -7.23 3.37 25.17
C ASP A 22 -7.85 2.16 24.50
N ASP A 23 -9.11 1.84 24.84
CA ASP A 23 -9.78 0.64 24.33
C ASP A 23 -10.14 0.68 22.83
N ASN A 24 -10.17 1.86 22.22
CA ASN A 24 -10.54 2.09 20.82
C ASN A 24 -9.35 2.16 19.87
N LEU A 25 -8.15 1.74 20.31
CA LEU A 25 -6.97 1.69 19.47
C LEU A 25 -6.89 0.37 18.67
N MET A 26 -6.36 0.49 17.46
CA MET A 26 -5.94 -0.62 16.62
C MET A 26 -4.46 -0.46 16.24
N TYR A 27 -3.83 -1.56 15.88
CA TYR A 27 -2.53 -1.56 15.22
C TYR A 27 -2.69 -1.61 13.73
N GLU A 28 -1.80 -0.89 13.05
CA GLU A 28 -1.71 -0.87 11.61
C GLU A 28 -0.28 -1.22 11.21
N ILE A 29 -0.14 -2.10 10.22
CA ILE A 29 1.13 -2.38 9.55
C ILE A 29 0.98 -2.20 8.05
N HIS A 30 2.09 -1.92 7.39
CA HIS A 30 2.23 -1.97 5.93
C HIS A 30 3.17 -3.09 5.55
N HIS A 31 2.90 -3.79 4.44
CA HIS A 31 3.77 -4.87 3.98
C HIS A 31 3.74 -5.03 2.47
N TYR A 32 4.92 -4.97 1.84
CA TYR A 32 5.09 -5.03 0.39
C TYR A 32 6.00 -6.19 -0.07
N GLY A 33 6.46 -7.02 0.87
CA GLY A 33 7.35 -8.15 0.61
C GLY A 33 6.65 -9.51 0.65
N PRO A 34 7.43 -10.62 0.69
CA PRO A 34 6.89 -11.97 0.89
C PRO A 34 6.05 -12.07 2.15
N VAL A 35 4.87 -12.71 2.09
CA VAL A 35 3.94 -12.77 3.22
C VAL A 35 4.55 -13.40 4.48
N ALA A 36 5.51 -14.32 4.32
CA ALA A 36 6.19 -15.00 5.42
C ALA A 36 6.91 -14.03 6.37
N ASP A 37 7.36 -12.87 5.88
CA ASP A 37 8.05 -11.87 6.68
C ASP A 37 7.11 -11.10 7.63
N THR A 38 5.79 -11.16 7.35
CA THR A 38 4.76 -10.46 8.12
C THR A 38 3.95 -11.38 9.05
N MET A 39 3.69 -12.62 8.63
CA MET A 39 2.90 -13.62 9.37
C MET A 39 3.38 -13.80 10.83
N GLY A 40 2.43 -14.03 11.73
CA GLY A 40 2.67 -14.21 13.16
C GLY A 40 2.53 -12.92 13.98
N ARG A 41 2.44 -11.75 13.35
CA ARG A 41 2.16 -10.47 14.05
C ARG A 41 0.77 -10.46 14.68
N GLU A 42 -0.20 -11.17 14.09
CA GLU A 42 -1.52 -11.36 14.66
C GLU A 42 -1.49 -12.07 16.02
N THR A 43 -0.48 -12.92 16.27
CA THR A 43 -0.35 -13.62 17.55
C THR A 43 -0.07 -12.66 18.69
N ILE A 44 0.76 -11.64 18.42
CA ILE A 44 1.06 -10.58 19.37
C ILE A 44 -0.19 -9.73 19.59
N SER A 45 -0.81 -9.25 18.51
CA SER A 45 -1.98 -8.37 18.62
C SER A 45 -3.18 -9.06 19.30
N ASN A 46 -3.42 -10.34 19.01
CA ASN A 46 -4.47 -11.15 19.66
C ASN A 46 -4.20 -11.35 21.15
N ARG A 47 -2.95 -11.63 21.54
CA ARG A 47 -2.57 -11.73 22.96
C ARG A 47 -2.81 -10.42 23.69
N LEU A 48 -2.40 -9.30 23.07
CA LEU A 48 -2.57 -7.95 23.62
C LEU A 48 -4.02 -7.43 23.54
N LYS A 49 -4.93 -8.18 22.90
CA LYS A 49 -6.33 -7.78 22.65
C LYS A 49 -6.45 -6.43 21.93
N VAL A 50 -5.59 -6.22 20.94
CA VAL A 50 -5.63 -5.06 20.03
C VAL A 50 -5.87 -5.56 18.61
N PRO A 51 -6.92 -5.09 17.92
CA PRO A 51 -7.12 -5.42 16.51
C PRO A 51 -5.91 -5.01 15.67
N LEU A 52 -5.50 -5.85 14.72
CA LEU A 52 -4.47 -5.53 13.74
C LEU A 52 -5.12 -5.40 12.37
N ILE A 53 -4.82 -4.31 11.67
CA ILE A 53 -5.15 -4.11 10.27
C ILE A 53 -3.86 -4.08 9.42
N LEU A 54 -3.96 -4.54 8.18
CA LEU A 54 -2.95 -4.34 7.16
C LEU A 54 -3.33 -3.10 6.34
N GLY A 55 -2.83 -1.94 6.77
CA GLY A 55 -3.19 -0.64 6.21
C GLY A 55 -2.78 -0.47 4.76
N GLU A 56 -1.69 -1.12 4.36
CA GLU A 56 -1.23 -1.15 2.97
C GLU A 56 -0.54 -2.47 2.65
N PHE A 57 -0.90 -3.06 1.51
CA PHE A 57 -0.16 -4.15 0.88
C PHE A 57 -0.36 -4.14 -0.63
N GLY A 58 0.60 -4.64 -1.40
CA GLY A 58 0.52 -4.60 -2.85
C GLY A 58 1.90 -4.48 -3.48
N GLU A 59 1.96 -3.82 -4.64
CA GLU A 59 3.20 -3.54 -5.39
C GLU A 59 4.13 -4.75 -5.59
N ASN A 60 3.54 -5.94 -5.65
CA ASN A 60 4.24 -7.21 -5.81
C ASN A 60 3.59 -8.07 -6.92
N ASP A 61 4.11 -9.26 -7.16
CA ASP A 61 3.45 -10.21 -8.06
C ASP A 61 2.12 -10.74 -7.48
N GLU A 62 1.29 -11.28 -8.36
CA GLU A 62 -0.05 -11.78 -8.03
C GLU A 62 -0.02 -12.82 -6.89
N ALA A 63 0.95 -13.73 -6.90
CA ALA A 63 1.02 -14.81 -5.92
C ALA A 63 1.28 -14.28 -4.51
N VAL A 64 2.17 -13.29 -4.38
CA VAL A 64 2.45 -12.62 -3.10
C VAL A 64 1.24 -11.81 -2.63
N ILE A 65 0.57 -11.08 -3.53
CA ILE A 65 -0.61 -10.28 -3.20
C ILE A 65 -1.76 -11.19 -2.71
N ASP A 66 -2.05 -12.28 -3.44
CA ASP A 66 -3.12 -13.21 -3.10
C ASP A 66 -2.81 -13.93 -1.77
N ALA A 67 -1.58 -14.38 -1.56
CA ALA A 67 -1.17 -14.99 -0.29
C ALA A 67 -1.29 -14.00 0.89
N THR A 68 -0.92 -12.74 0.69
CA THR A 68 -1.03 -11.68 1.71
C THR A 68 -2.48 -11.36 2.02
N ASN A 69 -3.33 -11.20 1.00
CA ASN A 69 -4.75 -10.94 1.17
C ASN A 69 -5.46 -12.10 1.88
N ARG A 70 -5.14 -13.36 1.50
CA ARG A 70 -5.69 -14.57 2.13
C ARG A 70 -5.33 -14.64 3.62
N TRP A 71 -4.07 -14.38 3.98
CA TRP A 71 -3.66 -14.31 5.38
C TRP A 71 -4.42 -13.20 6.12
N ALA A 72 -4.47 -12.00 5.54
CA ALA A 72 -5.09 -10.85 6.18
C ALA A 72 -6.59 -11.08 6.44
N LYS A 73 -7.33 -11.61 5.47
CA LYS A 73 -8.75 -11.99 5.65
C LYS A 73 -8.98 -13.01 6.76
N GLN A 74 -8.05 -13.95 6.94
CA GLN A 74 -8.19 -15.02 7.92
C GLN A 74 -7.78 -14.60 9.34
N LYS A 75 -6.88 -13.64 9.46
CA LYS A 75 -6.15 -13.39 10.71
C LYS A 75 -6.28 -11.97 11.25
N LEU A 76 -6.65 -11.00 10.41
CA LEU A 76 -6.62 -9.58 10.74
C LEU A 76 -8.03 -9.00 10.76
N ALA A 77 -8.16 -7.83 11.39
CA ALA A 77 -9.42 -7.08 11.46
C ALA A 77 -9.76 -6.37 10.14
N GLY A 78 -8.79 -6.19 9.25
CA GLY A 78 -8.97 -5.54 7.96
C GLY A 78 -7.68 -5.48 7.16
N ALA A 79 -7.82 -5.26 5.86
CA ALA A 79 -6.71 -5.10 4.94
C ALA A 79 -7.08 -4.17 3.80
N PHE A 80 -6.16 -3.30 3.38
CA PHE A 80 -6.36 -2.35 2.30
C PHE A 80 -5.22 -2.48 1.28
N ALA A 81 -5.58 -2.87 0.06
CA ALA A 81 -4.62 -3.01 -1.02
C ALA A 81 -4.18 -1.63 -1.53
N TRP A 82 -2.86 -1.45 -1.66
CA TRP A 82 -2.22 -0.25 -2.16
C TRP A 82 -1.67 -0.46 -3.58
N SER A 83 -1.82 0.46 -4.52
CA SER A 83 -2.84 1.50 -4.67
C SER A 83 -3.83 1.06 -5.75
N PHE A 84 -4.98 1.73 -5.85
CA PHE A 84 -5.97 1.41 -6.89
C PHE A 84 -5.57 1.91 -8.29
N LYS A 85 -4.94 3.09 -8.43
CA LYS A 85 -4.49 3.65 -9.72
C LYS A 85 -3.04 4.12 -9.62
N LYS A 86 -2.19 3.77 -10.59
CA LYS A 86 -0.78 4.22 -10.64
C LYS A 86 -0.32 4.55 -12.07
N MET A 87 0.63 5.47 -12.17
CA MET A 87 1.31 5.77 -13.44
C MET A 87 2.23 4.62 -13.83
N SER A 88 2.09 4.14 -15.07
CA SER A 88 3.07 3.26 -15.74
C SER A 88 3.53 2.01 -14.96
N HIS A 89 2.64 1.34 -14.23
CA HIS A 89 2.97 0.12 -13.48
C HIS A 89 1.80 -0.86 -13.40
N ASP A 90 2.07 -2.16 -13.48
CA ASP A 90 1.10 -3.27 -13.50
C ASP A 90 0.77 -3.84 -12.11
N LYS A 91 1.47 -3.39 -11.07
CA LYS A 91 1.23 -3.85 -9.68
C LYS A 91 0.19 -3.00 -8.94
N THR A 92 -0.88 -2.64 -9.65
CA THR A 92 -2.01 -1.84 -9.18
C THR A 92 -3.24 -2.30 -9.96
N LEU A 93 -4.45 -1.97 -9.47
CA LEU A 93 -5.67 -2.35 -10.16
C LEU A 93 -5.84 -1.68 -11.54
N TRP A 94 -5.36 -0.44 -11.65
CA TRP A 94 -5.43 0.35 -12.88
C TRP A 94 -4.12 1.07 -13.19
N THR A 95 -3.60 0.91 -14.40
CA THR A 95 -2.48 1.72 -14.90
C THR A 95 -2.98 2.90 -15.71
N ILE A 96 -2.44 4.07 -15.42
CA ILE A 96 -2.55 5.24 -16.27
C ILE A 96 -1.29 5.28 -17.17
N PRO A 97 -1.42 5.13 -18.50
CA PRO A 97 -0.29 5.30 -19.41
C PRO A 97 0.24 6.73 -19.36
N PRO A 98 1.56 6.94 -19.47
CA PRO A 98 2.14 8.27 -19.48
C PRO A 98 1.85 8.97 -20.81
N ASN A 99 1.80 10.30 -20.78
CA ASN A 99 1.85 11.13 -21.97
C ASN A 99 3.23 11.81 -22.09
N ALA A 100 3.50 12.46 -23.22
CA ALA A 100 4.79 13.10 -23.48
C ALA A 100 5.18 14.15 -22.42
N SER A 101 4.21 14.92 -21.91
CA SER A 101 4.43 15.92 -20.86
C SER A 101 4.83 15.30 -19.53
N TYR A 102 4.17 14.20 -19.14
CA TYR A 102 4.54 13.43 -17.95
C TYR A 102 5.96 12.89 -18.08
N ASP A 103 6.32 12.32 -19.23
CA ASP A 103 7.66 11.77 -19.45
C ASP A 103 8.76 12.83 -19.42
N LYS A 104 8.51 14.04 -19.94
CA LYS A 104 9.46 15.16 -19.81
C LYS A 104 9.71 15.54 -18.35
N ILE A 105 8.65 15.67 -17.56
CA ILE A 105 8.75 15.98 -16.12
C ILE A 105 9.45 14.84 -15.38
N ARG A 106 9.08 13.59 -15.65
CA ARG A 106 9.72 12.41 -15.07
C ARG A 106 11.22 12.36 -15.38
N ASN A 107 11.61 12.65 -16.62
CA ASN A 107 13.00 12.67 -17.04
C ASN A 107 13.79 13.77 -16.32
N PHE A 108 13.21 14.97 -16.18
CA PHE A 108 13.81 16.05 -15.40
C PHE A 108 13.97 15.68 -13.91
N ILE A 109 12.96 15.06 -13.29
CA ILE A 109 13.04 14.62 -11.89
C ILE A 109 14.14 13.58 -11.69
N ASN A 110 14.26 12.61 -12.60
CA ASN A 110 15.21 11.51 -12.45
C ASN A 110 16.65 11.88 -12.83
N ASN A 111 16.83 12.80 -13.79
CA ASN A 111 18.12 13.07 -14.40
C ASN A 111 18.59 14.53 -14.30
N GLY A 112 17.77 15.44 -13.77
CA GLY A 112 18.03 16.88 -13.76
C GLY A 112 17.92 17.53 -15.15
N GLY A 113 18.56 18.70 -15.30
CA GLY A 113 18.63 19.45 -16.57
C GLY A 113 17.78 20.72 -16.58
N TYR A 114 17.30 21.11 -17.77
CA TYR A 114 16.37 22.25 -17.89
C TYR A 114 14.98 21.84 -17.43
N ALA A 115 14.44 22.59 -16.46
CA ALA A 115 13.10 22.35 -15.96
C ALA A 115 12.08 22.55 -17.09
N PRO A 116 11.15 21.60 -17.32
CA PRO A 116 10.14 21.72 -18.37
C PRO A 116 9.01 22.63 -17.90
N THR A 117 9.25 23.95 -17.88
CA THR A 117 8.34 24.97 -17.32
C THR A 117 7.03 25.11 -18.08
N ASP A 118 6.99 24.68 -19.35
CA ASP A 118 5.87 24.90 -20.26
C ASP A 118 4.86 23.74 -20.25
N GLU A 119 5.04 22.76 -19.36
CA GLU A 119 4.21 21.54 -19.31
C GLU A 119 2.99 21.65 -18.38
N TYR A 120 2.80 22.78 -17.69
CA TYR A 120 1.75 22.95 -16.67
C TYR A 120 0.35 22.63 -17.21
N GLU A 121 -0.08 23.28 -18.29
CA GLU A 121 -1.44 23.09 -18.84
C GLU A 121 -1.66 21.66 -19.37
N ALA A 122 -0.63 21.08 -20.01
CA ALA A 122 -0.68 19.72 -20.50
C ALA A 122 -0.82 18.70 -19.36
N MET A 123 -0.14 18.92 -18.23
CA MET A 123 -0.27 18.09 -17.03
C MET A 123 -1.63 18.24 -16.35
N ILE A 124 -2.17 19.46 -16.26
CA ILE A 124 -3.52 19.69 -15.73
C ILE A 124 -4.57 19.01 -16.60
N SER A 125 -4.46 19.12 -17.93
CA SER A 125 -5.35 18.44 -18.87
C SER A 125 -5.26 16.91 -18.75
N PHE A 126 -4.04 16.38 -18.66
CA PHE A 126 -3.78 14.96 -18.48
C PHE A 126 -4.43 14.42 -17.20
N ALA A 127 -4.26 15.11 -16.07
CA ALA A 127 -4.85 14.76 -14.79
C ALA A 127 -6.39 14.78 -14.83
N LYS A 128 -6.98 15.84 -15.40
CA LYS A 128 -8.44 15.96 -15.56
C LYS A 128 -9.02 14.81 -16.39
N THR A 129 -8.29 14.40 -17.41
CA THR A 129 -8.74 13.36 -18.34
C THR A 129 -8.60 11.96 -17.75
N ASN A 130 -7.46 11.64 -17.12
CA ASN A 130 -7.12 10.25 -16.75
C ASN A 130 -7.33 9.91 -15.27
N ILE A 131 -7.34 10.90 -14.36
CA ILE A 131 -7.48 10.65 -12.92
C ILE A 131 -8.94 10.76 -12.51
N LYS A 132 -9.63 11.82 -12.96
CA LYS A 132 -11.02 12.12 -12.59
C LYS A 132 -12.05 11.32 -13.38
N ASN A 133 -11.74 10.98 -14.63
CA ASN A 133 -12.64 10.27 -15.54
C ASN A 133 -11.94 8.99 -16.01
N GLY A 134 -12.65 7.86 -16.05
CA GLY A 134 -12.12 6.57 -16.51
C GLY A 134 -11.80 6.58 -18.00
N HIS A 135 -10.73 7.27 -18.39
CA HIS A 135 -10.31 7.41 -19.78
C HIS A 135 -10.06 6.03 -20.41
N PRO A 136 -10.43 5.80 -21.68
CA PRO A 136 -10.30 4.50 -22.34
C PRO A 136 -8.87 3.97 -22.43
N SER A 137 -7.86 4.81 -22.24
CA SER A 137 -6.46 4.36 -22.19
C SER A 137 -6.04 3.75 -20.85
N ILE A 138 -6.86 3.84 -19.80
CA ILE A 138 -6.55 3.22 -18.50
C ILE A 138 -6.59 1.71 -18.67
N VAL A 139 -5.53 1.03 -18.25
CA VAL A 139 -5.41 -0.42 -18.33
C VAL A 139 -5.89 -1.04 -17.02
N TRP A 140 -6.79 -2.01 -17.10
CA TRP A 140 -7.26 -2.82 -15.98
C TRP A 140 -6.40 -4.08 -15.81
N HIS A 141 -6.02 -4.38 -14.57
CA HIS A 141 -5.24 -5.59 -14.24
C HIS A 141 -6.11 -6.61 -13.53
N GLN A 142 -6.61 -7.58 -14.30
CA GLN A 142 -7.48 -8.63 -13.78
C GLN A 142 -6.81 -9.49 -12.71
N SER A 143 -5.54 -9.84 -12.87
CA SER A 143 -4.77 -10.61 -11.87
C SER A 143 -4.71 -9.90 -10.51
N PHE A 144 -4.49 -8.58 -10.51
CA PHE A 144 -4.52 -7.79 -9.28
C PHE A 144 -5.90 -7.83 -8.63
N TYR A 145 -6.97 -7.65 -9.41
CA TYR A 145 -8.34 -7.76 -8.92
C TYR A 145 -8.62 -9.14 -8.31
N ASP A 146 -8.25 -10.20 -9.01
CA ASP A 146 -8.51 -11.57 -8.60
C ASP A 146 -7.82 -11.91 -7.27
N ALA A 147 -6.63 -11.35 -7.04
CA ALA A 147 -5.86 -11.48 -5.81
C ALA A 147 -6.51 -10.74 -4.62
N ILE A 148 -7.12 -9.57 -4.84
CA ILE A 148 -7.67 -8.74 -3.76
C ILE A 148 -9.19 -8.86 -3.57
N SER A 149 -9.89 -9.44 -4.53
CA SER A 149 -11.36 -9.47 -4.56
C SER A 149 -11.95 -10.12 -3.30
N PRO A 150 -13.15 -9.67 -2.86
CA PRO A 150 -13.90 -10.30 -1.78
C PRO A 150 -14.48 -11.64 -2.25
N LYS A 151 -13.63 -12.66 -2.44
CA LYS A 151 -14.00 -14.07 -2.37
C LYS A 151 -14.39 -14.42 -0.94
#